data_AF-A0A5M6IAH6-F1
#
_entry.id   AF-A0A5M6IAH6-F1
#
_cell.length_a   1.000
_cell.length_b   1.000
_cell.length_c   1.000
_cell.angle_alpha   90.00
_cell.angle_beta   90.00
_cell.angle_gamma   90.00
#
_symmetry.space_group_name_H-M   'P 1'
#
loop_
_entity.id
_entity.type
_entity.pdbx_description
1 polymer ?
#
loop_
_entity_poly.entity_id
_entity_poly.type
_entity_poly.pdbx_seq_one_letter_code
_entity_poly.pdbx_strand_id
1 'polypeptide(L)'
;MRVQSFFGAGIALGTVMAVASVAHAEAPYVEGAATLCPAALSGQAEDAGLAIHEGPIANPFGETAYAGTWNGAPVVVTVGDQFGNALCEVHVPDATADDYAAVQAALVAQYGADGTIYDKPDGAFGYRGETWADSEAVENGTIPELTFGDMPMTMVMIQYAAEPFAQTNDRAGLLLQLMGR
;
A
#
# COMPACT_ATOMS: atom_id res chain seq x y z
N MET A 1 -14.42 -40.25 69.83
CA MET A 1 -13.27 -41.09 69.43
C MET A 1 -13.33 -41.32 67.93
N ARG A 2 -12.26 -40.95 67.18
CA ARG A 2 -11.75 -41.59 65.93
C ARG A 2 -12.72 -41.60 64.71
N VAL A 3 -12.36 -41.32 63.44
CA VAL A 3 -11.09 -41.23 62.68
C VAL A 3 -11.31 -40.30 61.45
N GLN A 4 -10.21 -39.74 60.96
CA GLN A 4 -9.97 -38.96 59.73
C GLN A 4 -10.28 -39.70 58.42
N SER A 5 -10.47 -38.93 57.31
CA SER A 5 -9.69 -38.96 56.04
C SER A 5 -10.42 -38.16 54.96
N PHE A 6 -9.90 -37.00 54.54
CA PHE A 6 -9.04 -36.75 53.36
C PHE A 6 -9.68 -37.08 52.01
N PHE A 7 -9.95 -36.06 51.20
CA PHE A 7 -9.58 -35.99 49.78
C PHE A 7 -9.58 -34.51 49.35
N GLY A 8 -8.45 -34.06 48.80
CA GLY A 8 -8.29 -32.73 48.21
C GLY A 8 -8.52 -32.73 46.70
N ALA A 9 -8.81 -31.55 46.17
CA ALA A 9 -8.57 -31.11 44.79
C ALA A 9 -8.63 -29.57 44.89
N GLY A 10 -7.59 -28.80 44.59
CA GLY A 10 -6.86 -28.80 43.33
C GLY A 10 -7.14 -27.45 42.70
N ILE A 11 -6.25 -26.48 42.96
CA ILE A 11 -6.28 -25.12 42.43
C ILE A 11 -6.10 -25.18 40.91
N ALA A 12 -6.97 -24.50 40.15
CA ALA A 12 -6.68 -24.13 38.76
C ALA A 12 -6.60 -22.60 38.69
N LEU A 13 -5.37 -22.06 38.67
CA LEU A 13 -5.09 -20.70 38.24
C LEU A 13 -5.52 -20.59 36.77
N GLY A 14 -6.53 -19.78 36.50
CA GLY A 14 -6.88 -19.39 35.13
C GLY A 14 -5.76 -18.54 34.54
N THR A 15 -4.99 -19.11 33.64
CA THR A 15 -4.07 -18.38 32.78
C THR A 15 -4.90 -17.54 31.81
N VAL A 16 -4.95 -16.22 32.02
CA VAL A 16 -5.41 -15.29 30.99
C VAL A 16 -4.32 -15.29 29.92
N MET A 17 -4.52 -16.09 28.86
CA MET A 17 -3.69 -15.96 27.67
C MET A 17 -3.96 -14.60 27.05
N ALA A 18 -2.92 -13.77 27.01
CA ALA A 18 -2.90 -12.56 26.22
C ALA A 18 -3.32 -12.93 24.79
N VAL A 19 -4.41 -12.31 24.32
CA VAL A 19 -4.71 -12.27 22.90
C VAL A 19 -3.55 -11.51 22.27
N ALA A 20 -2.61 -12.25 21.69
CA ALA A 20 -1.65 -11.67 20.78
C ALA A 20 -2.48 -11.11 19.63
N SER A 21 -2.60 -9.78 19.58
CA SER A 21 -3.08 -9.09 18.40
C SER A 21 -2.22 -9.60 17.25
N VAL A 22 -2.85 -10.34 16.35
CA VAL A 22 -2.23 -10.70 15.09
C VAL A 22 -2.07 -9.37 14.37
N ALA A 23 -0.89 -8.78 14.47
CA ALA A 23 -0.45 -7.75 13.55
C ALA A 23 -0.71 -8.35 12.16
N HIS A 24 -1.71 -7.79 11.48
CA HIS A 24 -2.04 -8.24 10.15
C HIS A 24 -0.77 -8.10 9.32
N ALA A 25 -0.46 -9.12 8.54
CA ALA A 25 0.53 -9.01 7.49
C ALA A 25 0.05 -7.88 6.57
N GLU A 26 0.56 -6.67 6.78
CA GLU A 26 0.42 -5.57 5.84
C GLU A 26 0.94 -6.12 4.52
N ALA A 27 0.16 -5.98 3.44
CA ALA A 27 0.52 -6.60 2.18
C ALA A 27 1.95 -6.20 1.83
N PRO A 28 2.79 -7.13 1.32
CA PRO A 28 4.20 -6.85 1.08
C PRO A 28 4.43 -5.62 0.19
N TYR A 29 3.42 -5.27 -0.62
CA TYR A 29 3.37 -4.07 -1.44
C TYR A 29 3.16 -2.75 -0.65
N VAL A 30 2.36 -2.75 0.41
CA VAL A 30 2.16 -1.54 1.22
C VAL A 30 3.45 -1.23 2.01
N GLU A 31 4.03 -2.23 2.66
CA GLU A 31 5.26 -2.07 3.45
C GLU A 31 6.45 -1.59 2.62
N GLY A 32 6.68 -2.20 1.46
CA GLY A 32 7.80 -1.77 0.61
C GLY A 32 7.54 -0.43 -0.08
N ALA A 33 6.31 -0.05 -0.41
CA ALA A 33 6.05 1.32 -0.86
C ALA A 33 6.36 2.35 0.25
N ALA A 34 6.07 2.00 1.51
CA ALA A 34 6.43 2.80 2.68
C ALA A 34 7.95 2.87 2.92
N THR A 35 8.74 1.98 2.30
CA THR A 35 10.21 2.00 2.32
C THR A 35 10.79 2.75 1.11
N LEU A 36 10.30 2.43 -0.09
CA LEU A 36 10.82 2.95 -1.36
C LEU A 36 10.51 4.44 -1.55
N CYS A 37 9.30 4.89 -1.20
CA CYS A 37 8.90 6.27 -1.44
C CYS A 37 9.66 7.30 -0.60
N PRO A 38 9.83 7.14 0.73
CA PRO A 38 10.68 8.05 1.50
C PRO A 38 12.13 8.09 0.98
N ALA A 39 12.69 6.94 0.62
CA ALA A 39 14.05 6.86 0.09
C ALA A 39 14.17 7.60 -1.24
N ALA A 40 13.24 7.38 -2.18
CA ALA A 40 13.21 8.07 -3.46
C ALA A 40 13.00 9.60 -3.30
N LEU A 41 12.05 10.02 -2.47
CA LEU A 41 11.74 11.44 -2.22
C LEU A 41 12.88 12.19 -1.53
N SER A 42 13.63 11.52 -0.67
CA SER A 42 14.77 12.12 0.06
C SER A 42 16.09 12.09 -0.73
N GLY A 43 16.10 11.52 -1.94
CA GLY A 43 17.31 11.33 -2.73
C GLY A 43 18.24 10.22 -2.23
N GLN A 44 17.74 9.32 -1.37
CA GLN A 44 18.43 8.15 -0.82
C GLN A 44 18.00 6.85 -1.51
N ALA A 45 17.59 6.93 -2.77
CA ALA A 45 17.05 5.79 -3.52
C ALA A 45 18.03 4.60 -3.59
N GLU A 46 19.35 4.87 -3.67
CA GLU A 46 20.40 3.85 -3.71
C GLU A 46 20.44 2.99 -2.43
N ASP A 47 20.17 3.56 -1.26
CA ASP A 47 20.12 2.84 0.01
C ASP A 47 18.96 1.84 0.06
N ALA A 48 17.91 2.11 -0.72
CA ALA A 48 16.77 1.22 -0.94
C ALA A 48 16.97 0.25 -2.12
N GLY A 49 18.16 0.19 -2.70
CA GLY A 49 18.47 -0.69 -3.84
C GLY A 49 17.87 -0.22 -5.17
N LEU A 50 17.52 1.07 -5.28
CA LEU A 50 17.02 1.68 -6.50
C LEU A 50 18.15 2.42 -7.21
N ALA A 51 18.20 2.32 -8.54
CA ALA A 51 19.10 3.10 -9.39
C ALA A 51 18.30 4.07 -10.26
N ILE A 52 18.93 5.15 -10.74
CA ILE A 52 18.27 6.08 -11.67
C ILE A 52 17.76 5.32 -12.90
N HIS A 53 16.52 5.60 -13.28
CA HIS A 53 15.90 5.10 -14.49
C HIS A 53 16.15 6.06 -15.65
N GLU A 54 16.98 5.66 -16.61
CA GLU A 54 17.38 6.47 -17.77
C GLU A 54 16.33 6.53 -18.90
N GLY A 55 15.17 5.89 -18.71
CA GLY A 55 14.07 5.86 -19.69
C GLY A 55 13.07 7.02 -19.55
N PRO A 56 12.11 7.13 -20.48
CA PRO A 56 11.05 8.12 -20.38
C PRO A 56 10.20 7.88 -19.14
N ILE A 57 9.91 8.95 -18.40
CA ILE A 57 8.99 8.90 -17.25
C ILE A 57 7.56 8.87 -17.78
N ALA A 58 6.85 7.78 -17.51
CA ALA A 58 5.49 7.57 -18.00
C ALA A 58 4.45 8.42 -17.24
N ASN A 59 4.71 8.74 -15.97
CA ASN A 59 3.83 9.61 -15.20
C ASN A 59 4.05 11.08 -15.62
N PRO A 60 3.02 11.81 -16.10
CA PRO A 60 3.17 13.19 -16.54
C PRO A 60 3.55 14.18 -15.43
N PHE A 61 3.38 13.79 -14.17
CA PHE A 61 3.77 14.58 -12.99
C PHE A 61 5.13 14.14 -12.42
N GLY A 62 5.78 13.14 -13.03
CA GLY A 62 7.06 12.64 -12.60
C GLY A 62 8.23 13.50 -13.11
N GLU A 63 9.19 13.76 -12.22
CA GLU A 63 10.40 14.52 -12.51
C GLU A 63 11.64 13.63 -12.55
N THR A 64 11.68 12.62 -11.66
CA THR A 64 12.74 11.63 -11.58
C THR A 64 12.13 10.25 -11.45
N ALA A 65 12.73 9.25 -12.08
CA ALA A 65 12.35 7.86 -11.89
C ALA A 65 13.56 7.03 -11.48
N TYR A 66 13.29 5.99 -10.71
CA TYR A 66 14.25 5.00 -10.28
C TYR A 66 13.75 3.61 -10.64
N ALA A 67 14.65 2.69 -10.95
CA ALA A 67 14.35 1.29 -11.22
C ALA A 67 15.08 0.40 -10.22
N GLY A 68 14.44 -0.69 -9.83
CA GLY A 68 15.04 -1.67 -8.94
C GLY A 68 14.26 -2.97 -8.90
N THR A 69 14.46 -3.73 -7.84
CA THR A 69 13.72 -4.99 -7.60
C THR A 69 13.17 -5.01 -6.19
N TRP A 70 11.96 -5.53 -6.04
CA TRP A 70 11.31 -5.72 -4.76
C TRP A 70 10.57 -7.05 -4.74
N ASN A 71 10.85 -7.87 -3.72
CA ASN A 71 10.39 -9.25 -3.63
C ASN A 71 10.70 -10.09 -4.88
N GLY A 72 11.80 -9.75 -5.58
CA GLY A 72 12.22 -10.39 -6.83
C GLY A 72 11.49 -9.90 -8.09
N ALA A 73 10.51 -9.01 -7.97
CA ALA A 73 9.81 -8.38 -9.09
C ALA A 73 10.47 -7.04 -9.48
N PRO A 74 10.51 -6.67 -10.77
CA PRO A 74 10.97 -5.36 -11.20
C PRO A 74 10.01 -4.26 -10.72
N VAL A 75 10.57 -3.14 -10.29
CA VAL A 75 9.80 -1.96 -9.89
C VAL A 75 10.37 -0.70 -10.52
N VAL A 76 9.49 0.24 -10.83
CA VAL A 76 9.83 1.62 -11.19
C VAL A 76 9.18 2.55 -10.18
N VAL A 77 9.99 3.38 -9.52
CA VAL A 77 9.53 4.38 -8.55
C VAL A 77 9.70 5.75 -9.18
N THR A 78 8.61 6.44 -9.46
CA THR A 78 8.63 7.80 -10.00
C THR A 78 8.35 8.79 -8.88
N VAL A 79 9.12 9.88 -8.81
CA VAL A 79 8.89 10.99 -7.89
C VAL A 79 8.76 12.31 -8.64
N GLY A 80 8.00 13.25 -8.09
CA GLY A 80 7.80 14.57 -8.69
C GLY A 80 6.86 15.46 -7.90
N ASP A 81 6.17 16.37 -8.58
CA ASP A 81 5.14 17.25 -8.00
C ASP A 81 3.82 17.07 -8.73
N GLN A 82 2.74 16.88 -7.97
CA GLN A 82 1.39 16.89 -8.50
C GLN A 82 0.53 17.86 -7.69
N PHE A 83 0.06 18.91 -8.37
CA PHE A 83 -0.79 19.95 -7.77
C PHE A 83 -0.16 20.61 -6.53
N GLY A 84 1.17 20.79 -6.49
CA GLY A 84 1.89 21.39 -5.38
C GLY A 84 2.17 20.44 -4.21
N ASN A 85 1.97 19.13 -4.40
CA ASN A 85 2.22 18.09 -3.42
C ASN A 85 3.30 17.14 -3.93
N ALA A 86 4.14 16.65 -3.02
CA ALA A 86 5.16 15.67 -3.35
C ALA A 86 4.51 14.36 -3.83
N LEU A 87 4.86 13.93 -5.04
CA LEU A 87 4.37 12.70 -5.66
C LEU A 87 5.42 11.59 -5.51
N CYS A 88 4.97 10.41 -5.11
CA CYS A 88 5.67 9.16 -5.34
C CYS A 88 4.70 8.15 -5.99
N GLU A 89 5.10 7.49 -7.07
CA GLU A 89 4.34 6.42 -7.69
C GLU A 89 5.23 5.18 -7.83
N VAL A 90 4.77 4.07 -7.25
CA VAL A 90 5.40 2.76 -7.40
C VAL A 90 4.65 1.99 -8.49
N HIS A 91 5.36 1.67 -9.57
CA HIS A 91 4.88 0.83 -10.66
C HIS A 91 5.52 -0.56 -10.57
N VAL A 92 4.68 -1.58 -10.52
CA VAL A 92 5.07 -3.00 -10.58
C VAL A 92 4.48 -3.60 -11.87
N PRO A 93 5.26 -3.64 -12.97
CA PRO A 93 4.73 -4.00 -14.30
C PRO A 93 4.14 -5.40 -14.38
N ASP A 94 4.73 -6.34 -13.65
CA ASP A 94 4.36 -7.75 -13.68
C ASP A 94 3.37 -8.14 -12.57
N ALA A 95 2.88 -7.17 -11.79
CA ALA A 95 1.87 -7.43 -10.76
C ALA A 95 0.55 -7.89 -11.39
N THR A 96 -0.16 -8.74 -10.67
CA THR A 96 -1.40 -9.39 -11.07
C THR A 96 -2.63 -8.75 -10.42
N ALA A 97 -3.82 -9.15 -10.84
CA ALA A 97 -5.07 -8.75 -10.19
C ALA A 97 -5.14 -9.23 -8.73
N ASP A 98 -4.49 -10.35 -8.40
CA ASP A 98 -4.43 -10.86 -7.02
C ASP A 98 -3.50 -9.99 -6.16
N ASP A 99 -2.40 -9.48 -6.72
CA ASP A 99 -1.52 -8.52 -6.04
C ASP A 99 -2.29 -7.22 -5.73
N TYR A 100 -3.08 -6.72 -6.69
CA TYR A 100 -3.98 -5.58 -6.46
C TYR A 100 -4.97 -5.84 -5.32
N ALA A 101 -5.64 -7.00 -5.33
CA ALA A 101 -6.60 -7.36 -4.28
C ALA A 101 -5.93 -7.44 -2.90
N ALA A 102 -4.68 -7.90 -2.83
CA ALA A 102 -3.91 -7.93 -1.59
C ALA A 102 -3.58 -6.51 -1.10
N VAL A 103 -3.16 -5.61 -1.99
CA VAL A 103 -2.89 -4.19 -1.63
C VAL A 103 -4.17 -3.51 -1.17
N GLN A 104 -5.27 -3.66 -1.92
CA GLN A 104 -6.58 -3.13 -1.55
C GLN A 104 -6.98 -3.61 -0.15
N ALA A 105 -6.95 -4.92 0.11
CA ALA A 105 -7.32 -5.47 1.41
C ALA A 105 -6.47 -4.90 2.56
N ALA A 106 -5.18 -4.66 2.32
CA ALA A 106 -4.30 -4.03 3.31
C ALA A 106 -4.67 -2.56 3.56
N LEU A 107 -4.97 -1.77 2.51
CA LEU A 107 -5.40 -0.38 2.68
C LEU A 107 -6.76 -0.26 3.37
N VAL A 108 -7.71 -1.15 3.04
CA VAL A 108 -9.00 -1.23 3.75
C VAL A 108 -8.80 -1.57 5.22
N ALA A 109 -7.91 -2.51 5.52
CA ALA A 109 -7.58 -2.86 6.90
C ALA A 109 -6.90 -1.70 7.66
N GLN A 110 -6.00 -0.96 7.00
CA GLN A 110 -5.27 0.17 7.56
C GLN A 110 -6.20 1.36 7.85
N TYR A 111 -7.06 1.72 6.90
CA TYR A 111 -7.91 2.91 7.00
C TYR A 111 -9.30 2.64 7.57
N GLY A 112 -9.69 1.37 7.71
CA GLY A 112 -10.99 0.97 8.22
C GLY A 112 -12.17 1.33 7.32
N ALA A 113 -11.90 1.65 6.03
CA ALA A 113 -12.89 2.04 5.04
C ALA A 113 -12.41 1.70 3.62
N ASP A 114 -13.36 1.47 2.73
CA ASP A 114 -13.11 1.32 1.29
C ASP A 114 -12.69 2.66 0.66
N GLY A 115 -11.84 2.58 -0.38
CA GLY A 115 -11.52 3.73 -1.20
C GLY A 115 -12.69 4.13 -2.10
N THR A 116 -12.57 5.27 -2.77
CA THR A 116 -13.45 5.60 -3.90
C THR A 116 -13.09 4.72 -5.09
N ILE A 117 -14.02 3.86 -5.50
CA ILE A 117 -13.82 2.83 -6.53
C ILE A 117 -14.15 3.36 -7.94
N TYR A 118 -13.26 3.05 -8.89
CA TYR A 118 -13.37 3.30 -10.33
C TYR A 118 -12.96 2.04 -11.11
N ASP A 119 -13.88 1.10 -11.26
CA ASP A 119 -13.55 -0.25 -11.73
C ASP A 119 -14.25 -0.62 -13.05
N LYS A 120 -13.52 -1.32 -13.93
CA LYS A 120 -14.08 -2.01 -15.10
C LYS A 120 -13.33 -3.33 -15.36
N PRO A 121 -13.42 -4.30 -14.43
CA PRO A 121 -12.64 -5.54 -14.50
C PRO A 121 -13.03 -6.43 -15.69
N ASP A 122 -14.30 -6.41 -16.09
CA ASP A 122 -14.79 -7.14 -17.28
C ASP A 122 -14.57 -6.35 -18.60
N GLY A 123 -13.88 -5.21 -18.53
CA GLY A 123 -13.53 -4.39 -19.68
C GLY A 123 -12.33 -4.93 -20.45
N ALA A 124 -12.07 -4.34 -21.62
CA ALA A 124 -10.97 -4.75 -22.51
C ALA A 124 -9.58 -4.70 -21.86
N PHE A 125 -9.38 -3.89 -20.82
CA PHE A 125 -8.08 -3.69 -20.17
C PHE A 125 -8.00 -4.29 -18.75
N GLY A 126 -9.07 -4.92 -18.26
CA GLY A 126 -9.11 -5.47 -16.90
C GLY A 126 -8.87 -4.43 -15.80
N TYR A 127 -9.33 -3.19 -15.99
CA TYR A 127 -8.97 -2.06 -15.14
C TYR A 127 -9.65 -2.09 -13.77
N ARG A 128 -8.88 -1.75 -12.74
CA ARG A 128 -9.33 -1.49 -11.37
C ARG A 128 -8.65 -0.23 -10.83
N GLY A 129 -9.34 0.55 -10.02
CA GLY A 129 -8.83 1.82 -9.50
C GLY A 129 -9.53 2.22 -8.20
N GLU A 130 -8.77 2.53 -7.17
CA GLU A 130 -9.28 3.00 -5.88
C GLU A 130 -8.51 4.21 -5.35
N THR A 131 -9.19 5.09 -4.62
CA THR A 131 -8.59 6.32 -4.07
C THR A 131 -9.06 6.60 -2.65
N TRP A 132 -8.12 6.78 -1.73
CA TRP A 132 -8.32 7.37 -0.41
C TRP A 132 -7.75 8.78 -0.44
N ALA A 133 -8.46 9.73 0.15
CA ALA A 133 -8.03 11.11 0.18
C ALA A 133 -8.43 11.77 1.49
N ASP A 134 -7.81 12.89 1.83
CA ASP A 134 -8.35 13.73 2.89
C ASP A 134 -9.63 14.47 2.46
N SER A 135 -10.28 15.15 3.40
CA SER A 135 -11.62 15.73 3.25
C SER A 135 -11.73 16.84 2.22
N GLU A 136 -10.61 17.32 1.70
CA GLU A 136 -10.60 18.41 0.75
C GLU A 136 -10.68 17.92 -0.71
N ALA A 137 -10.48 16.62 -0.97
CA ALA A 137 -10.35 16.07 -2.31
C ALA A 137 -11.56 15.23 -2.82
N VAL A 138 -12.28 14.48 -1.96
CA VAL A 138 -13.41 13.62 -2.39
C VAL A 138 -14.43 13.44 -1.25
N GLU A 139 -15.74 13.53 -1.54
CA GLU A 139 -16.83 13.43 -0.54
C GLU A 139 -17.00 12.02 0.06
N ASN A 140 -16.53 10.97 -0.64
CA ASN A 140 -16.51 9.59 -0.16
C ASN A 140 -15.05 9.08 -0.16
N GLY A 141 -14.68 8.20 0.78
CA GLY A 141 -13.30 7.72 0.93
C GLY A 141 -12.38 8.70 1.69
N THR A 142 -12.99 9.62 2.43
CA THR A 142 -12.31 10.65 3.21
C THR A 142 -11.65 10.09 4.48
N ILE A 143 -10.33 10.24 4.61
CA ILE A 143 -9.58 9.86 5.81
C ILE A 143 -9.00 11.13 6.45
N PRO A 144 -9.53 11.59 7.62
CA PRO A 144 -9.14 12.86 8.24
C PRO A 144 -7.65 13.01 8.52
N GLU A 145 -6.98 11.90 8.80
CA GLU A 145 -5.54 11.82 9.08
C GLU A 145 -4.92 10.74 8.19
N LEU A 146 -5.03 10.92 6.86
CA LEU A 146 -4.46 9.97 5.91
C LEU A 146 -2.93 9.94 6.05
N THR A 147 -2.41 8.76 6.38
CA THR A 147 -0.96 8.50 6.43
C THR A 147 -0.61 7.24 5.67
N PHE A 148 0.62 7.15 5.19
CA PHE A 148 1.18 5.95 4.58
C PHE A 148 2.54 5.65 5.21
N GLY A 149 2.60 4.64 6.08
CA GLY A 149 3.66 4.56 7.09
C GLY A 149 3.62 5.81 7.99
N ASP A 150 4.78 6.45 8.18
CA ASP A 150 4.90 7.70 8.95
C ASP A 150 4.68 8.97 8.09
N MET A 151 4.39 8.84 6.80
CA MET A 151 4.23 9.99 5.90
C MET A 151 2.79 10.52 5.92
N PRO A 152 2.56 11.82 6.16
CA PRO A 152 1.25 12.44 5.99
C PRO A 152 0.93 12.59 4.50
N MET A 153 -0.29 12.24 4.12
CA MET A 153 -0.73 12.17 2.73
C MET A 153 -1.94 13.06 2.48
N THR A 154 -2.05 13.59 1.27
CA THR A 154 -3.30 14.14 0.72
C THR A 154 -4.10 13.06 -0.03
N MET A 155 -3.40 12.11 -0.68
CA MET A 155 -4.02 11.05 -1.46
C MET A 155 -3.19 9.77 -1.47
N VAL A 156 -3.88 8.63 -1.46
CA VAL A 156 -3.37 7.31 -1.79
C VAL A 156 -4.28 6.72 -2.88
N MET A 157 -3.72 6.42 -4.04
CA MET A 157 -4.44 5.84 -5.16
C MET A 157 -3.78 4.52 -5.58
N ILE A 158 -4.57 3.47 -5.74
CA ILE A 158 -4.12 2.21 -6.35
C ILE A 158 -4.82 2.03 -7.68
N GLN A 159 -4.09 1.54 -8.67
CA GLN A 159 -4.64 1.17 -9.97
C GLN A 159 -4.04 -0.16 -10.42
N TYR A 160 -4.82 -0.93 -11.14
CA TYR A 160 -4.37 -2.12 -11.83
C TYR A 160 -4.94 -2.16 -13.25
N ALA A 161 -4.13 -2.59 -14.21
CA ALA A 161 -4.58 -2.90 -15.55
C ALA A 161 -3.89 -4.15 -16.08
N ALA A 162 -4.66 -5.07 -16.66
CA ALA A 162 -4.11 -6.25 -17.31
C ALA A 162 -3.41 -5.93 -18.64
N GLU A 163 -3.87 -4.86 -19.31
CA GLU A 163 -3.30 -4.37 -20.57
C GLU A 163 -3.04 -2.85 -20.50
N PRO A 164 -2.01 -2.35 -21.19
CA PRO A 164 -1.69 -0.92 -21.20
C PRO A 164 -2.77 -0.11 -21.92
N PHE A 165 -3.13 1.04 -21.38
CA PHE A 165 -4.05 1.98 -22.02
C PHE A 165 -3.88 3.41 -21.50
N ALA A 166 -4.53 4.37 -22.18
CA ALA A 166 -4.28 5.78 -21.98
C ALA A 166 -4.46 6.28 -20.53
N GLN A 167 -5.41 5.75 -19.75
CA GLN A 167 -5.66 6.22 -18.38
C GLN A 167 -4.53 5.82 -17.41
N THR A 168 -3.85 4.71 -17.68
CA THR A 168 -2.66 4.29 -16.92
C THR A 168 -1.37 4.81 -17.56
N ASN A 169 -1.45 5.79 -18.46
CA ASN A 169 -0.32 6.28 -19.26
C ASN A 169 0.40 5.13 -20.01
N ASP A 170 -0.41 4.25 -20.62
CA ASP A 170 0.06 3.08 -21.39
C ASP A 170 0.88 2.06 -20.57
N ARG A 171 0.53 1.92 -19.28
CA ARG A 171 1.16 0.94 -18.37
C ARG A 171 0.19 -0.16 -17.97
N ALA A 172 0.70 -1.39 -17.89
CA ALA A 172 0.03 -2.53 -17.28
C ALA A 172 0.64 -2.82 -15.90
N GLY A 173 -0.01 -3.70 -15.13
CA GLY A 173 0.40 -4.07 -13.79
C GLY A 173 -0.21 -3.16 -12.72
N LEU A 174 0.43 -3.09 -11.56
CA LEU A 174 -0.01 -2.33 -10.40
C LEU A 174 0.68 -0.96 -10.36
N LEU A 175 -0.10 0.09 -10.11
CA LEU A 175 0.36 1.44 -9.83
C LEU A 175 -0.14 1.83 -8.44
N LEU A 176 0.77 2.17 -7.53
CA LEU A 176 0.44 2.75 -6.23
C LEU A 176 0.98 4.17 -6.18
N GLN A 177 0.08 5.14 -6.21
CA GLN A 177 0.38 6.56 -6.22
C GLN A 177 0.11 7.17 -4.85
N LEU A 178 1.11 7.87 -4.35
CA LEU A 178 1.21 8.49 -3.03
C LEU A 178 1.44 9.99 -3.23
N MET A 179 0.53 10.83 -2.74
CA MET A 179 0.73 12.29 -2.70
C MET A 179 0.88 12.75 -1.25
N GLY A 180 2.06 13.23 -0.89
CA GLY A 180 2.40 13.74 0.43
C GLY A 180 1.91 15.17 0.67
N ARG A 181 1.67 15.53 1.94
CA ARG A 181 1.40 16.90 2.37
C ARG A 181 2.66 17.74 2.56
#